data_AF-A0A0D2JK94-F1
#
_entry.id   AF-A0A0D2JK94-F1
#
_cell.length_a   1.000
_cell.length_b   1.000
_cell.length_c   1.000
_cell.angle_alpha   90.00
_cell.angle_beta   90.00
_cell.angle_gamma   90.00
#
_symmetry.space_group_name_H-M   'P 1'
#
loop_
_entity.id
_entity.type
_entity.pdbx_description
1 polymer ?
#
loop_
_entity_poly.entity_id
_entity_poly.type
_entity_poly.pdbx_seq_one_letter_code
_entity_poly.pdbx_strand_id
1 'polypeptide(L)' 'MAEKSQSGFQGLTAQSLYCAKCGQAQPVRSKLLLVLPQGEKYAYFCSVCGERLGIRMVDSQQGK' A
#
# COMPACT_ATOMS: atom_id res chain seq x y z
N MET A 1 14.05 29.93 18.86
CA MET A 1 13.14 29.77 17.71
C MET A 1 13.21 28.29 17.33
N ALA A 2 12.17 27.51 17.64
CA ALA A 2 12.21 26.05 17.59
C ALA A 2 11.72 25.55 16.22
N GLU A 3 12.65 24.97 15.46
CA GLU A 3 12.40 24.37 14.15
C GLU A 3 11.69 23.04 14.35
N LYS A 4 10.39 23.01 14.05
CA LYS A 4 9.51 21.86 14.27
C LYS A 4 9.81 20.81 13.19
N SER A 5 10.63 19.83 13.56
CA SER A 5 11.07 18.72 12.72
C SER A 5 9.88 18.00 12.08
N GLN A 6 9.86 17.95 10.76
CA GLN A 6 8.83 17.31 9.95
C GLN A 6 8.98 15.77 9.99
N SER A 7 8.51 15.13 11.06
CA SER A 7 8.43 13.66 11.15
C SER A 7 7.04 13.18 10.73
N GLY A 8 6.63 13.48 9.49
CA GLY A 8 5.28 13.18 8.98
C GLY A 8 5.20 12.11 7.87
N PHE A 9 6.33 11.51 7.47
CA PHE A 9 6.40 10.70 6.24
C PHE A 9 6.68 9.21 6.47
N GLN A 10 6.56 8.69 7.70
CA GLN A 10 6.96 7.32 8.04
C GLN A 10 5.95 6.20 7.68
N GLY A 11 4.89 6.51 6.93
CA GLY A 11 3.87 5.51 6.57
C GLY A 11 3.35 5.59 5.13
N LEU A 12 3.94 6.43 4.28
CA LEU A 12 3.49 6.58 2.91
C LEU A 12 4.21 5.55 2.03
N THR A 13 3.71 4.32 2.01
CA THR A 13 4.08 3.35 0.97
C THR A 13 3.42 3.81 -0.33
N ALA A 14 4.04 4.79 -1.00
CA ALA A 14 3.54 5.37 -2.24
C ALA A 14 3.66 4.35 -3.38
N GLN A 15 2.74 3.39 -3.41
CA GLN A 15 2.56 2.49 -4.53
C GLN A 15 1.57 3.16 -5.49
N SER A 16 2.00 3.43 -6.72
CA SER A 16 1.14 3.93 -7.78
C SER A 16 0.78 2.75 -8.69
N LEU A 17 -0.51 2.43 -8.78
CA LEU A 17 -1.02 1.42 -9.72
C LEU A 17 -2.00 2.07 -10.68
N TYR A 18 -2.08 1.53 -11.88
CA TYR A 18 -3.05 1.95 -12.88
C TYR A 18 -4.46 1.58 -12.42
N CYS A 19 -5.34 2.57 -12.35
CA CYS A 19 -6.75 2.37 -12.04
C CYS A 19 -7.59 2.51 -13.31
N ALA A 20 -8.25 1.43 -13.75
CA ALA A 20 -9.12 1.46 -14.92
C ALA A 20 -10.32 2.41 -14.78
N LYS A 21 -10.81 2.65 -13.55
CA LYS A 21 -11.87 3.63 -13.26
C LYS A 21 -11.41 5.08 -13.40
N CYS A 22 -10.19 5.39 -12.95
CA CYS A 22 -9.63 6.76 -13.05
C CYS A 22 -8.91 7.01 -14.38
N GLY A 23 -8.65 5.95 -15.16
CA GLY A 23 -7.94 6.01 -16.44
C GLY A 23 -6.47 6.40 -16.34
N GLN A 24 -5.90 6.46 -15.13
CA GLN A 24 -4.52 6.91 -14.88
C GLN A 24 -3.88 6.16 -13.71
N ALA A 25 -2.56 6.32 -13.55
CA ALA A 25 -1.83 5.85 -12.39
C ALA A 25 -2.24 6.66 -11.15
N GLN A 26 -2.80 5.98 -10.15
CA GLN A 26 -3.31 6.60 -8.94
C GLN A 26 -2.60 6.03 -7.71
N PRO A 27 -2.46 6.83 -6.63
CA PRO A 27 -1.87 6.35 -5.39
C PRO A 27 -2.77 5.29 -4.75
N VAL A 28 -2.18 4.16 -4.36
CA VAL A 28 -2.90 3.05 -3.75
C VAL A 28 -2.58 2.88 -2.28
N ARG A 29 -3.55 2.37 -1.53
CA ARG A 29 -3.39 1.97 -0.14
C ARG A 29 -3.40 0.45 -0.09
N SER A 30 -2.37 -0.14 0.48
CA SER A 30 -2.37 -1.56 0.84
C SER A 30 -3.09 -1.74 2.18
N LYS A 31 -4.03 -2.68 2.21
CA LYS A 31 -4.66 -3.15 3.45
C LYS A 31 -4.36 -4.63 3.62
N LEU A 32 -3.78 -4.99 4.76
CA LEU A 32 -3.59 -6.38 5.15
C LEU A 32 -4.97 -7.04 5.26
N LEU A 33 -5.21 -8.06 4.45
CA LEU A 33 -6.42 -8.87 4.49
C LEU A 33 -6.28 -10.03 5.46
N LEU A 34 -5.18 -10.78 5.35
CA LEU A 34 -4.95 -11.97 6.17
C LEU A 34 -3.46 -12.12 6.49
N VAL A 35 -3.18 -12.51 7.72
CA VAL A 35 -1.88 -13.03 8.13
C VAL A 35 -1.96 -14.56 8.09
N LEU A 36 -1.15 -15.18 7.26
CA LEU A 36 -0.99 -16.62 7.17
C LEU A 36 0.39 -17.01 7.75
N PRO A 37 0.55 -18.25 8.24
CA PRO A 37 1.85 -18.70 8.76
C PRO A 37 2.98 -18.71 7.72
N GLN A 38 2.65 -18.73 6.42
CA GLN A 38 3.61 -18.64 5.31
C GLN A 38 3.88 -17.19 4.85
N GLY A 39 2.98 -16.26 5.16
CA GLY A 39 3.10 -14.88 4.69
C GLY A 39 1.82 -14.06 4.85
N GLU A 40 1.90 -12.81 4.42
CA GLU A 40 0.86 -11.81 4.60
C GLU A 40 0.17 -11.48 3.26
N LYS A 41 -1.16 -11.54 3.25
CA LYS A 41 -1.97 -11.19 2.08
C LYS A 41 -2.46 -9.76 2.20
N TYR A 42 -2.00 -8.90 1.31
CA TYR A 42 -2.42 -7.51 1.20
C TYR A 42 -3.32 -7.31 -0.01
N ALA A 43 -4.33 -6.45 0.11
CA ALA A 43 -5.10 -5.95 -1.03
C ALA A 43 -4.80 -4.47 -1.27
N TYR A 44 -4.65 -4.11 -2.54
CA TYR A 44 -4.48 -2.74 -2.97
C TYR A 44 -5.82 -2.13 -3.34
N PHE A 45 -6.06 -0.95 -2.80
CA PHE A 45 -7.23 -0.15 -3.11
C PHE A 45 -6.80 1.22 -3.63
N CYS A 46 -7.49 1.72 -4.64
CA CYS A 46 -7.29 3.07 -5.14
C CYS A 46 -7.66 4.08 -4.03
N SER A 47 -6.77 5.02 -3.70
CA SER A 47 -7.06 6.05 -2.70
C SER A 47 -8.17 7.03 -3.13
N VAL A 48 -8.45 7.10 -4.43
CA VAL A 48 -9.37 8.08 -5.02
C VAL A 48 -10.76 7.48 -5.19
N CYS A 49 -10.86 6.34 -5.90
CA CYS A 49 -12.15 5.72 -6.19
C CYS A 49 -12.49 4.53 -5.28
N GLY A 50 -11.54 4.02 -4.49
CA GLY A 50 -11.75 2.85 -3.64
C GLY A 50 -11.75 1.50 -4.37
N GLU A 51 -11.53 1.48 -5.69
CA GLU A 51 -11.51 0.24 -6.48
C GLU A 51 -10.37 -0.68 -6.03
N ARG A 52 -10.64 -1.99 -5.93
CA ARG A 52 -9.60 -2.98 -5.66
C ARG A 52 -8.74 -3.15 -6.92
N LEU A 53 -7.47 -2.77 -6.82
CA LEU A 53 -6.53 -2.80 -7.94
C LEU A 53 -5.76 -4.12 -8.03
N GLY A 54 -5.67 -4.85 -6.91
CA GLY A 54 -5.03 -6.15 -6.89
C GLY A 54 -4.84 -6.69 -5.49
N ILE A 55 -4.23 -7.87 -5.44
CA ILE A 55 -3.84 -8.55 -4.22
C ILE A 55 -2.37 -8.88 -4.34
N ARG A 56 -1.58 -8.55 -3.32
CA ARG A 56 -0.18 -8.98 -3.20
C ARG A 56 -0.07 -9.89 -2.00
N MET A 57 0.46 -11.08 -2.22
CA MET A 57 0.95 -11.92 -1.15
C MET A 57 2.42 -11.58 -0.93
N VAL A 58 2.76 -11.20 0.28
CA VAL A 58 4.13 -11.03 0.75
C VAL A 58 4.46 -12.30 1.50
N ASP A 59 5.24 -13.17 0.88
CA ASP A 59 5.79 -14.31 1.59
C ASP A 59 6.80 -13.81 2.64
N SER A 60 6.75 -14.35 3.86
CA SER A 60 7.62 -13.90 4.94
C SER A 60 9.09 -14.31 4.77
N GLN A 61 9.50 -14.87 3.63
CA GLN A 61 10.89 -15.18 3.26
C GLN A 61 11.84 -13.95 3.12
N GLN A 62 11.58 -12.83 3.80
CA GLN A 62 12.62 -11.82 4.06
C GLN A 62 13.52 -12.30 5.20
N GLY A 63 14.37 -13.27 4.88
CA GLY A 63 15.33 -13.85 5.81
C GLY A 63 16.01 -15.11 5.27
N LYS A 64 16.81 -14.97 4.21
CA LYS A 64 17.94 -15.88 3.98
C LYS A 64 19.12 -15.13 3.39
#